data_AF-A0A367PAM5-F1
#
_entry.id   AF-A0A367PAM5-F1
#
_cell.length_a   1.000
_cell.length_b   1.000
_cell.length_c   1.000
_cell.angle_alpha   90.00
_cell.angle_beta   90.00
_cell.angle_gamma   90.00
#
_symmetry.space_group_name_H-M   'P 1'
#
loop_
_entity.id
_entity.type
_entity.pdbx_description
1 polymer ?
#
loop_
_entity_poly.entity_id
_entity_poly.type
_entity_poly.pdbx_seq_one_letter_code
_entity_poly.pdbx_strand_id
1 'polypeptide(L)'
;MVEDSMSVSTFDIFKVGIGSSGSVDEHPIPYPFRSGEELLQMCKESGRTIADLVLENEKCWRSTYDIRAGLLAIAGAMDASIARGCSIGGELHGPIRVRRRAAGQYQQLSKRGEGSLRAPLLMRDRVNLYARAVKEERAAGGRFVTAPINGAAGVIPAVLRYYRKFVPGANEDGVVDFLLTATAIGIICREDVSPSGAEVGVAYSMAAAGLAAVLGGSNEQIENAVEIALAPNLDITCDPVEGFAQHPCIERNSMGAIKAINAARMALRRSATSKIRHQNWISCGVGTD
;
A
#
# COMPACT_ATOMS: atom_id res chain seq x y z
N MET A 1 23.84 19.14 17.58
CA MET A 1 22.55 19.27 18.28
C MET A 1 21.69 20.27 17.51
N VAL A 2 21.03 19.77 16.46
CA VAL A 2 19.83 20.36 15.89
C VAL A 2 18.85 19.20 15.94
N GLU A 3 17.75 19.41 16.65
CA GLU A 3 16.70 18.42 16.88
C GLU A 3 16.01 18.12 15.55
N ASP A 4 16.29 16.93 15.00
CA ASP A 4 15.68 16.42 13.78
C ASP A 4 14.27 15.91 14.10
N SER A 5 13.35 16.86 14.33
CA SER A 5 11.92 16.58 14.46
C SER A 5 11.36 16.21 13.08
N MET A 6 11.59 14.96 12.67
CA MET A 6 11.12 14.44 11.38
C MET A 6 9.61 14.32 11.40
N SER A 7 8.96 15.25 10.70
CA SER A 7 7.52 15.37 10.65
C SER A 7 7.02 14.88 9.28
N VAL A 8 6.40 13.69 9.27
CA VAL A 8 5.96 13.01 8.03
C VAL A 8 4.46 12.80 8.07
N SER A 9 3.74 13.44 7.15
CA SER A 9 2.30 13.28 7.06
C SER A 9 1.91 12.11 6.14
N THR A 10 0.76 11.52 6.42
CA THR A 10 -0.03 10.59 5.61
C THR A 10 -0.23 11.14 4.20
N PHE A 11 -0.43 12.45 4.08
CA PHE A 11 -0.55 13.12 2.79
C PHE A 11 0.79 13.23 2.06
N ASP A 12 1.91 13.05 2.75
CA ASP A 12 3.21 12.88 2.11
C ASP A 12 3.43 11.48 1.56
N ILE A 13 2.89 10.47 2.23
CA ILE A 13 2.92 9.08 1.78
C ILE A 13 1.97 8.87 0.59
N PHE A 14 0.78 9.47 0.64
CA PHE A 14 -0.27 9.32 -0.39
C PHE A 14 -0.52 10.64 -1.13
N LYS A 15 0.23 10.89 -2.20
CA LYS A 15 0.08 12.09 -3.03
C LYS A 15 -0.73 11.80 -4.29
N VAL A 16 -1.73 12.64 -4.55
CA VAL A 16 -2.43 12.64 -5.83
C VAL A 16 -1.60 13.44 -6.83
N GLY A 17 -0.89 12.76 -7.73
CA GLY A 17 0.11 13.39 -8.59
C GLY A 17 -0.29 13.55 -10.06
N ILE A 18 0.35 14.54 -10.70
CA ILE A 18 0.59 14.66 -12.15
C ILE A 18 2.04 15.16 -12.31
N GLY A 19 3.06 14.34 -12.04
CA GLY A 19 4.47 14.83 -11.95
C GLY A 19 4.76 15.66 -10.68
N SER A 20 6.05 15.87 -10.37
CA SER A 20 6.68 16.03 -9.02
C SER A 20 6.21 17.14 -8.07
N SER A 21 6.44 16.91 -6.76
CA SER A 21 6.03 17.71 -5.60
C SER A 21 7.20 18.08 -4.66
N GLY A 22 7.06 19.15 -3.86
CA GLY A 22 7.80 19.30 -2.60
C GLY A 22 7.36 20.49 -1.72
N SER A 23 7.12 20.22 -0.43
CA SER A 23 7.45 21.06 0.75
C SER A 23 7.15 20.27 2.05
N VAL A 24 7.88 20.52 3.14
CA VAL A 24 7.73 19.94 4.50
C VAL A 24 7.60 21.10 5.50
N ASP A 25 6.73 20.98 6.51
CA ASP A 25 6.55 21.97 7.60
C ASP A 25 6.66 21.30 8.99
N GLU A 26 7.34 21.96 9.93
CA GLU A 26 7.73 21.48 11.27
C GLU A 26 6.64 21.68 12.34
N HIS A 27 6.10 20.58 12.87
CA HIS A 27 5.29 20.55 14.11
C HIS A 27 5.75 19.41 15.03
N PRO A 28 5.81 19.62 16.37
CA PRO A 28 6.16 18.55 17.30
C PRO A 28 5.11 17.44 17.30
N ILE A 29 5.56 16.20 17.05
CA ILE A 29 4.70 15.02 16.92
C ILE A 29 4.56 14.31 18.27
N PRO A 30 3.33 13.96 18.73
CA PRO A 30 3.09 13.28 20.00
C PRO A 30 3.72 11.89 20.12
N TYR A 31 3.67 11.10 19.05
CA TYR A 31 4.15 9.72 19.03
C TYR A 31 5.15 9.51 17.87
N PRO A 32 6.37 10.07 17.94
CA PRO A 32 7.35 9.93 16.87
C PRO A 32 7.98 8.54 16.88
N PHE A 33 7.93 7.80 15.77
CA PHE A 33 8.56 6.49 15.64
C PHE A 33 9.38 6.42 14.35
N ARG A 34 10.52 5.72 14.40
CA ARG A 34 11.43 5.48 13.28
C ARG A 34 11.55 4.00 12.97
N SER A 35 11.43 3.16 13.98
CA SER A 35 11.48 1.72 13.83
C SER A 35 10.15 1.07 14.16
N GLY A 36 10.06 -0.17 13.71
CA GLY A 36 8.96 -1.04 14.06
C GLY A 36 8.79 -1.34 15.54
N GLU A 37 9.92 -1.49 16.23
CA GLU A 37 9.96 -1.74 17.67
C GLU A 37 9.42 -0.53 18.43
N GLU A 38 9.83 0.68 18.05
CA GLU A 38 9.32 1.93 18.62
C GLU A 38 7.81 2.07 18.41
N LEU A 39 7.32 1.84 17.19
CA LEU A 39 5.89 1.90 16.87
C LEU A 39 5.07 0.99 17.80
N LEU A 40 5.48 -0.28 17.95
CA LEU A 40 4.77 -1.24 18.79
C LEU A 40 4.87 -0.92 20.27
N GLN A 41 6.03 -0.45 20.73
CA GLN A 41 6.22 -0.02 22.11
C GLN A 41 5.28 1.15 22.43
N MET A 42 5.19 2.15 21.55
CA MET A 42 4.27 3.27 21.73
C MET A 42 2.80 2.86 21.69
N CYS A 43 2.42 1.93 20.80
CA CYS A 43 1.06 1.39 20.79
C CYS A 43 0.71 0.70 22.11
N LYS A 44 1.65 -0.07 22.66
CA LYS A 44 1.48 -0.79 23.93
C LYS A 44 1.38 0.16 25.13
N GLU A 45 2.23 1.17 25.20
CA GLU A 45 2.23 2.16 26.29
C GLU A 45 0.99 3.05 26.26
N SER A 46 0.53 3.40 25.06
CA SER A 46 -0.61 4.30 24.87
C SER A 46 -1.97 3.58 24.83
N GLY A 47 -1.98 2.24 24.73
CA GLY A 47 -3.19 1.43 24.58
C GLY A 47 -3.92 1.63 23.26
N ARG A 48 -3.24 2.14 22.23
CA ARG A 48 -3.81 2.53 20.94
C ARG A 48 -3.50 1.51 19.83
N THR A 49 -4.33 1.51 18.80
CA THR A 49 -3.98 0.83 17.54
C THR A 49 -2.93 1.64 16.77
N ILE A 50 -2.27 1.00 15.81
CA ILE A 50 -1.35 1.71 14.89
C ILE A 50 -2.07 2.85 14.16
N ALA A 51 -3.32 2.63 13.71
CA ALA A 51 -4.11 3.66 13.03
C ALA A 51 -4.40 4.86 13.94
N ASP A 52 -4.80 4.62 15.20
CA ASP A 52 -5.05 5.68 16.18
C ASP A 52 -3.80 6.50 16.46
N LEU A 53 -2.64 5.85 16.58
CA LEU A 53 -1.36 6.52 16.84
C LEU A 53 -0.99 7.44 15.68
N VAL A 54 -1.10 6.97 14.43
CA VAL A 54 -0.88 7.82 13.25
C VAL A 54 -1.91 8.94 13.18
N LEU A 55 -3.18 8.68 13.52
CA LEU A 55 -4.21 9.71 13.55
C LEU A 55 -3.89 10.81 14.56
N GLU A 56 -3.42 10.46 15.77
CA GLU A 56 -2.99 11.46 16.76
C GLU A 56 -1.81 12.29 16.26
N ASN A 57 -0.87 11.68 15.53
CA ASN A 57 0.23 12.40 14.89
C ASN A 57 -0.27 13.34 13.78
N GLU A 58 -1.20 12.89 12.93
CA GLU A 58 -1.78 13.73 11.86
C GLU A 58 -2.50 14.97 12.38
N LYS A 59 -3.07 14.89 13.59
CA LYS A 59 -3.77 16.03 14.22
C LYS A 59 -2.88 17.24 14.46
N CYS A 60 -1.56 17.09 14.42
CA CYS A 60 -0.62 18.20 14.49
C CYS A 60 -0.76 19.17 13.32
N TRP A 61 -1.15 18.69 12.13
CA TRP A 61 -1.26 19.53 10.94
C TRP A 61 -2.70 19.82 10.53
N ARG A 62 -3.66 18.95 10.88
CA ARG A 62 -5.02 18.98 10.33
C ARG A 62 -6.05 18.55 11.36
N SER A 63 -7.29 19.00 11.20
CA SER A 63 -8.38 18.51 12.05
C SER A 63 -8.70 17.05 11.74
N THR A 64 -9.28 16.32 12.70
CA THR A 64 -9.73 14.93 12.49
C THR A 64 -10.73 14.82 11.32
N TYR A 65 -11.58 15.84 11.15
CA TYR A 65 -12.51 15.91 10.02
C TYR A 65 -11.75 16.00 8.69
N ASP A 66 -10.76 16.90 8.58
CA ASP A 66 -10.00 17.09 7.35
C ASP A 66 -9.13 15.88 7.02
N ILE A 67 -8.57 15.21 8.03
CA ILE A 67 -7.82 13.95 7.86
C ILE A 67 -8.72 12.89 7.26
N ARG A 68 -9.90 12.65 7.87
CA ARG A 68 -10.88 11.68 7.38
C ARG A 68 -11.32 12.01 5.94
N ALA A 69 -11.71 13.25 5.70
CA ALA A 69 -12.16 13.71 4.38
C ALA A 69 -11.07 13.55 3.32
N GLY A 70 -9.83 13.92 3.63
CA GLY A 70 -8.69 13.79 2.74
C GLY A 70 -8.33 12.33 2.44
N LEU A 71 -8.36 11.45 3.43
CA LEU A 71 -8.15 10.00 3.25
C LEU A 71 -9.21 9.37 2.36
N LEU A 72 -10.48 9.74 2.53
CA LEU A 72 -11.56 9.27 1.66
C LEU A 72 -11.45 9.84 0.24
N ALA A 73 -10.98 11.08 0.09
CA ALA A 73 -10.68 11.67 -1.22
C ALA A 73 -9.52 10.92 -1.92
N ILE A 74 -8.47 10.54 -1.18
CA ILE A 74 -7.38 9.69 -1.67
C ILE A 74 -7.93 8.33 -2.13
N ALA A 75 -8.75 7.67 -1.32
CA ALA A 75 -9.39 6.41 -1.69
C ALA A 75 -10.30 6.54 -2.93
N GLY A 76 -11.03 7.65 -3.05
CA GLY A 76 -11.82 7.98 -4.24
C GLY A 76 -10.96 8.17 -5.49
N ALA A 77 -9.82 8.85 -5.37
CA ALA A 77 -8.87 9.03 -6.48
C ALA A 77 -8.24 7.70 -6.93
N MET A 78 -7.93 6.81 -5.99
CA MET A 78 -7.50 5.43 -6.24
C MET A 78 -8.55 4.64 -7.03
N ASP A 79 -9.80 4.66 -6.59
CA ASP A 79 -10.92 4.00 -7.27
C ASP A 79 -11.13 4.56 -8.68
N ALA A 80 -11.02 5.87 -8.85
CA ALA A 80 -11.14 6.53 -10.15
C ALA A 80 -9.99 6.12 -11.11
N SER A 81 -8.78 5.91 -10.60
CA SER A 81 -7.64 5.41 -11.39
C SER A 81 -7.89 3.97 -11.88
N ILE A 82 -8.43 3.09 -11.03
CA ILE A 82 -8.85 1.74 -11.42
C ILE A 82 -9.93 1.82 -12.51
N ALA A 83 -10.94 2.69 -12.35
CA ALA A 83 -12.04 2.82 -13.30
C ALA A 83 -11.56 3.26 -14.69
N ARG A 84 -10.67 4.27 -14.77
CA ARG A 84 -10.06 4.70 -16.04
C ARG A 84 -9.25 3.58 -16.68
N GLY A 85 -8.39 2.91 -15.91
CA GLY A 85 -7.60 1.78 -16.41
C GLY A 85 -8.46 0.61 -16.94
N CYS A 86 -9.62 0.37 -16.34
CA CYS A 86 -10.59 -0.63 -16.81
C CYS A 86 -11.42 -0.19 -18.03
N SER A 87 -11.37 1.08 -18.42
CA SER A 87 -12.21 1.63 -19.49
C SER A 87 -11.42 1.94 -20.76
N ILE A 88 -10.14 2.29 -20.64
CA ILE A 88 -9.31 2.77 -21.75
C ILE A 88 -8.39 1.65 -22.24
N GLY A 89 -8.60 1.23 -23.50
CA GLY A 89 -7.71 0.32 -24.21
C GLY A 89 -6.57 1.04 -24.92
N GLY A 90 -5.87 0.35 -25.82
CA GLY A 90 -4.81 0.91 -26.65
C GLY A 90 -3.42 0.38 -26.31
N GLU A 91 -2.39 1.08 -26.77
CA GLU A 91 -0.98 0.76 -26.54
C GLU A 91 -0.33 1.85 -25.68
N LEU A 92 0.58 1.44 -24.80
CA LEU A 92 1.36 2.36 -23.97
C LEU A 92 2.48 2.99 -24.80
N HIS A 93 2.78 4.25 -24.52
CA HIS A 93 3.90 4.97 -25.14
C HIS A 93 5.24 4.33 -24.77
N GLY A 94 6.24 4.45 -25.65
CA GLY A 94 7.57 3.90 -25.46
C GLY A 94 7.93 2.83 -26.51
N PRO A 95 9.19 2.38 -26.52
CA PRO A 95 9.74 1.49 -27.56
C PRO A 95 9.11 0.10 -27.54
N ILE A 96 8.66 -0.38 -26.38
CA ILE A 96 8.09 -1.73 -26.19
C ILE A 96 6.64 -1.82 -26.71
N ARG A 97 5.93 -0.69 -26.85
CA ARG A 97 4.51 -0.62 -27.29
C ARG A 97 3.61 -1.64 -26.59
N VAL A 98 3.70 -1.72 -25.26
CA VAL A 98 2.93 -2.69 -24.46
C VAL A 98 1.44 -2.41 -24.61
N ARG A 99 0.67 -3.41 -25.08
CA ARG A 99 -0.79 -3.31 -25.18
C ARG A 99 -1.44 -3.27 -23.79
N ARG A 100 -2.36 -2.31 -23.58
CA ARG A 100 -3.22 -2.25 -22.39
C ARG A 100 -4.19 -3.42 -22.39
N ARG A 101 -4.21 -4.19 -21.29
CA ARG A 101 -5.01 -5.41 -21.14
C ARG A 101 -6.14 -5.22 -20.13
N ALA A 102 -6.07 -4.25 -19.23
CA ALA A 102 -7.05 -4.09 -18.15
C ALA A 102 -8.48 -3.93 -18.69
N ALA A 103 -8.71 -3.10 -19.70
CA ALA A 103 -10.06 -2.90 -20.26
C ALA A 103 -10.66 -4.19 -20.83
N GLY A 104 -9.89 -4.95 -21.61
CA GLY A 104 -10.33 -6.23 -22.15
C GLY A 104 -10.60 -7.27 -21.06
N GLN A 105 -9.74 -7.32 -20.04
CA GLN A 105 -9.92 -8.20 -18.88
C GLN A 105 -11.16 -7.83 -18.06
N TYR A 106 -11.43 -6.54 -17.86
CA TYR A 106 -12.62 -6.07 -17.16
C TYR A 106 -13.90 -6.50 -17.88
N GLN A 107 -13.95 -6.38 -19.20
CA GLN A 107 -15.09 -6.85 -20.00
C GLN A 107 -15.28 -8.37 -19.87
N GLN A 108 -14.20 -9.15 -19.93
CA GLN A 108 -14.25 -10.60 -19.77
C GLN A 108 -14.75 -11.02 -18.38
N LEU A 109 -14.24 -10.39 -17.32
CA LEU A 109 -14.63 -10.69 -15.93
C LEU A 109 -16.04 -10.20 -15.60
N SER A 110 -16.50 -9.12 -16.22
CA SER A 110 -17.86 -8.59 -16.03
C SER A 110 -18.92 -9.48 -16.69
N LYS A 111 -18.60 -10.10 -17.85
CA LYS A 111 -19.49 -11.05 -18.53
C LYS A 111 -19.71 -12.35 -17.78
N ARG A 112 -18.85 -12.71 -16.81
CA ARG A 112 -18.92 -14.00 -16.09
C ARG A 112 -20.05 -14.09 -15.05
N GLY A 113 -20.85 -13.04 -14.83
CA GLY A 113 -21.99 -13.05 -13.90
C GLY A 113 -21.61 -13.23 -12.43
N GLU A 114 -22.47 -12.78 -11.51
CA GLU A 114 -22.23 -12.89 -10.05
C GLU A 114 -22.33 -14.35 -9.55
N GLY A 115 -22.98 -15.24 -10.30
CA GLY A 115 -23.00 -16.69 -10.06
C GLY A 115 -21.61 -17.36 -10.15
N SER A 116 -20.60 -16.64 -10.68
CA SER A 116 -19.19 -17.05 -10.71
C SER A 116 -18.44 -16.76 -9.40
N LEU A 117 -19.10 -16.30 -8.33
CA LEU A 117 -18.49 -16.30 -6.98
C LEU A 117 -18.08 -17.72 -6.50
N ARG A 118 -18.56 -18.77 -7.18
CA ARG A 118 -18.08 -20.16 -7.03
C ARG A 118 -16.79 -20.48 -7.82
N ALA A 119 -16.31 -19.58 -8.67
CA ALA A 119 -15.03 -19.76 -9.36
C ALA A 119 -13.90 -19.41 -8.37
N PRO A 120 -13.09 -20.39 -7.93
CA PRO A 120 -12.15 -20.20 -6.81
C PRO A 120 -11.14 -19.07 -6.97
N LEU A 121 -10.93 -18.60 -8.21
CA LEU A 121 -9.91 -17.60 -8.56
C LEU A 121 -10.46 -16.24 -8.96
N LEU A 122 -11.78 -16.03 -8.98
CA LEU A 122 -12.38 -14.77 -9.47
C LEU A 122 -11.94 -13.55 -8.66
N MET A 123 -11.82 -13.69 -7.33
CA MET A 123 -11.32 -12.63 -6.46
C MET A 123 -9.88 -12.25 -6.82
N ARG A 124 -9.03 -13.26 -7.03
CA ARG A 124 -7.63 -13.09 -7.43
C ARG A 124 -7.51 -12.38 -8.78
N ASP A 125 -8.33 -12.79 -9.76
CA ASP A 125 -8.34 -12.20 -11.09
C ASP A 125 -8.77 -10.73 -11.06
N ARG A 126 -9.74 -10.39 -10.20
CA ARG A 126 -10.18 -8.99 -9.99
C ARG A 126 -9.09 -8.14 -9.32
N VAL A 127 -8.39 -8.66 -8.33
CA VAL A 127 -7.28 -7.92 -7.68
C VAL A 127 -6.14 -7.68 -8.66
N ASN A 128 -5.75 -8.70 -9.44
CA ASN A 128 -4.77 -8.56 -10.50
C ASN A 128 -5.19 -7.49 -11.52
N LEU A 129 -6.47 -7.50 -11.92
CA LEU A 129 -7.03 -6.48 -12.80
C LEU A 129 -6.90 -5.07 -12.21
N TYR A 130 -7.26 -4.87 -10.94
CA TYR A 130 -7.21 -3.55 -10.31
C TYR A 130 -5.79 -2.98 -10.27
N ALA A 131 -4.81 -3.78 -9.86
CA ALA A 131 -3.41 -3.37 -9.81
C ALA A 131 -2.87 -3.04 -11.21
N ARG A 132 -3.19 -3.89 -12.20
CA ARG A 132 -2.83 -3.65 -13.60
C ARG A 132 -3.46 -2.38 -14.15
N ALA A 133 -4.75 -2.15 -13.88
CA ALA A 133 -5.48 -0.97 -14.36
C ALA A 133 -4.79 0.33 -13.93
N VAL A 134 -4.39 0.43 -12.66
CA VAL A 134 -3.67 1.60 -12.14
C VAL A 134 -2.29 1.76 -12.79
N LYS A 135 -1.54 0.67 -12.97
CA LYS A 135 -0.21 0.73 -13.59
C LYS A 135 -0.25 1.06 -15.07
N GLU A 136 -1.24 0.55 -15.81
CA GLU A 136 -1.48 0.91 -17.21
C GLU A 136 -1.89 2.38 -17.32
N GLU A 137 -2.77 2.87 -16.42
CA GLU A 137 -3.16 4.28 -16.38
C GLU A 137 -1.97 5.20 -16.12
N ARG A 138 -1.12 4.85 -15.14
CA ARG A 138 0.11 5.57 -14.83
C ARG A 138 1.09 5.56 -16.00
N ALA A 139 1.26 4.43 -16.68
CA ALA A 139 2.13 4.32 -17.85
C ALA A 139 1.59 5.10 -19.07
N ALA A 140 0.29 5.34 -19.14
CA ALA A 140 -0.35 6.19 -20.14
C ALA A 140 -0.33 7.69 -19.77
N GLY A 141 0.29 8.09 -18.66
CA GLY A 141 0.33 9.48 -18.19
C GLY A 141 -0.98 9.96 -17.54
N GLY A 142 -1.88 9.04 -17.20
CA GLY A 142 -3.12 9.35 -16.50
C GLY A 142 -2.90 9.73 -15.04
N ARG A 143 -3.97 10.18 -14.38
CA ARG A 143 -3.94 10.55 -12.95
C ARG A 143 -3.93 9.29 -12.06
N PHE A 144 -3.08 9.27 -11.05
CA PHE A 144 -2.98 8.18 -10.07
C PHE A 144 -2.54 8.71 -8.69
N VAL A 145 -2.51 7.84 -7.69
CA VAL A 145 -2.05 8.15 -6.34
C VAL A 145 -0.72 7.43 -6.08
N THR A 146 0.27 8.13 -5.54
CA THR A 146 1.55 7.53 -5.11
C THR A 146 1.32 6.69 -3.85
N ALA A 147 1.93 5.50 -3.78
CA ALA A 147 1.66 4.58 -2.67
C ALA A 147 2.78 3.53 -2.48
N PRO A 148 3.92 3.87 -1.84
CA PRO A 148 4.36 5.22 -1.50
C PRO A 148 4.99 5.94 -2.70
N ILE A 149 5.41 5.19 -3.71
CA ILE A 149 6.08 5.69 -4.93
C ILE A 149 5.26 5.40 -6.20
N ASN A 150 5.66 6.05 -7.30
CA ASN A 150 5.02 5.87 -8.62
C ASN A 150 5.15 4.44 -9.17
N GLY A 151 6.27 3.76 -8.84
CA GLY A 151 6.58 2.39 -9.28
C GLY A 151 5.61 1.34 -8.71
N ALA A 152 5.13 1.54 -7.49
CA ALA A 152 4.30 0.59 -6.73
C ALA A 152 2.83 1.04 -6.53
N ALA A 153 2.42 2.12 -7.21
CA ALA A 153 1.12 2.77 -7.08
C ALA A 153 -0.11 1.86 -7.29
N GLY A 154 0.04 0.66 -7.86
CA GLY A 154 -1.08 -0.27 -8.11
C GLY A 154 -1.43 -1.19 -6.95
N VAL A 155 -0.56 -1.35 -5.94
CA VAL A 155 -0.74 -2.35 -4.88
C VAL A 155 -1.81 -1.94 -3.87
N ILE A 156 -1.59 -0.82 -3.17
CA ILE A 156 -2.55 -0.26 -2.20
C ILE A 156 -3.98 -0.14 -2.77
N PRO A 157 -4.23 0.49 -3.93
CA PRO A 157 -5.59 0.64 -4.44
C PRO A 157 -6.24 -0.70 -4.78
N ALA A 158 -5.48 -1.69 -5.25
CA ALA A 158 -6.02 -3.01 -5.55
C ALA A 158 -6.46 -3.77 -4.28
N VAL A 159 -5.66 -3.68 -3.21
CA VAL A 159 -5.98 -4.32 -1.91
C VAL A 159 -7.09 -3.56 -1.18
N LEU A 160 -7.12 -2.24 -1.24
CA LEU A 160 -8.21 -1.44 -0.69
C LEU A 160 -9.54 -1.72 -1.41
N ARG A 161 -9.51 -1.86 -2.75
CA ARG A 161 -10.69 -2.28 -3.53
C ARG A 161 -11.12 -3.70 -3.17
N TYR A 162 -10.17 -4.59 -2.86
CA TYR A 162 -10.48 -5.93 -2.35
C TYR A 162 -11.23 -5.85 -1.02
N TYR A 163 -10.74 -5.07 -0.06
CA TYR A 163 -11.41 -4.84 1.23
C TYR A 163 -12.85 -4.37 1.02
N ARG A 164 -13.06 -3.27 0.28
CA ARG A 164 -14.39 -2.69 0.03
C ARG A 164 -15.36 -3.65 -0.69
N LYS A 165 -14.86 -4.55 -1.55
CA LYS A 165 -15.70 -5.38 -2.42
C LYS A 165 -15.97 -6.78 -1.85
N PHE A 166 -15.03 -7.36 -1.11
CA PHE A 166 -15.05 -8.78 -0.75
C PHE A 166 -15.00 -9.05 0.76
N VAL A 167 -14.64 -8.07 1.59
CA VAL A 167 -14.64 -8.24 3.05
C VAL A 167 -16.03 -7.86 3.59
N PRO A 168 -16.75 -8.79 4.26
CA PRO A 168 -18.01 -8.48 4.89
C PRO A 168 -17.85 -7.40 5.96
N GLY A 169 -18.77 -6.43 6.01
CA GLY A 169 -18.70 -5.33 6.98
C GLY A 169 -17.72 -4.21 6.62
N ALA A 170 -17.10 -4.23 5.44
CA ALA A 170 -16.23 -3.15 5.00
C ALA A 170 -16.99 -1.81 4.95
N ASN A 171 -16.41 -0.77 5.56
CA ASN A 171 -17.01 0.57 5.68
C ASN A 171 -15.95 1.66 5.49
N GLU A 172 -16.35 2.93 5.61
CA GLU A 172 -15.43 4.06 5.43
C GLU A 172 -14.40 4.19 6.56
N ASP A 173 -14.76 3.84 7.79
CA ASP A 173 -13.85 3.96 8.92
C ASP A 173 -12.71 2.94 8.79
N GLY A 174 -13.00 1.73 8.32
CA GLY A 174 -11.96 0.79 7.94
C GLY A 174 -11.12 1.24 6.73
N VAL A 175 -11.67 2.02 5.80
CA VAL A 175 -10.83 2.64 4.74
C VAL A 175 -9.83 3.62 5.33
N VAL A 176 -10.25 4.39 6.34
CA VAL A 176 -9.40 5.32 7.07
C VAL A 176 -8.32 4.57 7.86
N ASP A 177 -8.71 3.55 8.64
CA ASP A 177 -7.78 2.72 9.42
C ASP A 177 -6.77 1.98 8.54
N PHE A 178 -7.22 1.47 7.40
CA PHE A 178 -6.35 0.84 6.40
C PHE A 178 -5.26 1.81 5.96
N LEU A 179 -5.63 3.04 5.57
CA LEU A 179 -4.69 4.02 5.03
C LEU A 179 -3.76 4.56 6.12
N LEU A 180 -4.26 4.82 7.32
CA LEU A 180 -3.44 5.25 8.46
C LEU A 180 -2.42 4.17 8.87
N THR A 181 -2.85 2.91 8.94
CA THR A 181 -1.95 1.80 9.23
C THR A 181 -0.89 1.63 8.13
N ALA A 182 -1.32 1.73 6.86
CA ALA A 182 -0.40 1.70 5.73
C ALA A 182 0.61 2.86 5.77
N THR A 183 0.19 4.06 6.22
CA THR A 183 1.09 5.20 6.45
C THR A 183 2.18 4.86 7.44
N ALA A 184 1.87 4.24 8.59
CA ALA A 184 2.87 3.91 9.60
C ALA A 184 4.05 3.11 9.01
N ILE A 185 3.73 2.09 8.21
CA ILE A 185 4.73 1.26 7.54
C ILE A 185 5.47 2.04 6.45
N GLY A 186 4.75 2.92 5.75
CA GLY A 186 5.34 3.83 4.76
C GLY A 186 6.34 4.80 5.38
N ILE A 187 6.11 5.29 6.60
CA ILE A 187 7.03 6.15 7.34
C ILE A 187 8.32 5.39 7.67
N ILE A 188 8.20 4.22 8.30
CA ILE A 188 9.35 3.40 8.71
C ILE A 188 10.22 3.04 7.50
N CYS A 189 9.61 2.54 6.41
CA CYS A 189 10.39 2.13 5.25
C CYS A 189 10.86 3.28 4.33
N ARG A 190 10.54 4.54 4.65
CA ARG A 190 11.04 5.69 3.87
C ARG A 190 12.42 6.14 4.32
N GLU A 191 12.80 5.88 5.57
CA GLU A 191 14.10 6.30 6.11
C GLU A 191 15.25 5.39 5.64
N ASP A 192 14.94 4.12 5.33
CA ASP A 192 15.97 3.08 5.14
C ASP A 192 16.09 2.50 3.72
N VAL A 193 15.20 2.82 2.77
CA VAL A 193 15.22 2.14 1.47
C VAL A 193 16.11 2.85 0.45
N SER A 194 17.29 2.26 0.21
CA SER A 194 18.12 2.50 -0.99
C SER A 194 17.26 2.31 -2.27
N PRO A 195 17.50 3.09 -3.36
CA PRO A 195 16.69 3.05 -4.59
C PRO A 195 16.86 1.75 -5.42
N SER A 196 16.50 0.61 -4.82
CA SER A 196 16.50 -0.73 -5.42
C SER A 196 15.07 -1.29 -5.48
N GLY A 197 14.85 -2.48 -6.07
CA GLY A 197 13.51 -3.05 -6.29
C GLY A 197 12.70 -3.37 -5.02
N ALA A 198 13.26 -3.10 -3.84
CA ALA A 198 12.61 -3.09 -2.53
C ALA A 198 11.41 -2.13 -2.44
N GLU A 199 11.34 -1.07 -3.25
CA GLU A 199 10.24 -0.08 -3.23
C GLU A 199 8.85 -0.72 -3.40
N VAL A 200 8.80 -1.79 -4.19
CA VAL A 200 7.58 -2.54 -4.43
C VAL A 200 7.24 -3.41 -3.21
N GLY A 201 8.25 -3.97 -2.53
CA GLY A 201 8.10 -4.67 -1.25
C GLY A 201 7.55 -3.78 -0.13
N VAL A 202 7.91 -2.50 -0.10
CA VAL A 202 7.34 -1.53 0.84
C VAL A 202 5.84 -1.40 0.63
N ALA A 203 5.37 -1.17 -0.61
CA ALA A 203 3.94 -1.07 -0.89
C ALA A 203 3.16 -2.35 -0.55
N TYR A 204 3.80 -3.53 -0.67
CA TYR A 204 3.18 -4.81 -0.29
C TYR A 204 3.00 -4.88 1.21
N SER A 205 4.01 -4.44 1.95
CA SER A 205 4.02 -4.43 3.41
C SER A 205 3.00 -3.43 3.96
N MET A 206 2.94 -2.23 3.39
CA MET A 206 1.89 -1.24 3.67
C MET A 206 0.48 -1.81 3.42
N ALA A 207 0.26 -2.49 2.27
CA ALA A 207 -1.02 -3.11 1.95
C ALA A 207 -1.39 -4.26 2.90
N ALA A 208 -0.42 -5.09 3.26
CA ALA A 208 -0.60 -6.21 4.16
C ALA A 208 -0.96 -5.74 5.57
N ALA A 209 -0.26 -4.70 6.05
CA ALA A 209 -0.53 -4.09 7.35
C ALA A 209 -1.93 -3.47 7.42
N GLY A 210 -2.27 -2.63 6.44
CA GLY A 210 -3.59 -2.01 6.36
C GLY A 210 -4.71 -3.05 6.30
N LEU A 211 -4.53 -4.13 5.52
CA LEU A 211 -5.52 -5.19 5.43
C LEU A 211 -5.60 -6.01 6.73
N ALA A 212 -4.49 -6.31 7.39
CA ALA A 212 -4.47 -7.03 8.65
C ALA A 212 -5.20 -6.24 9.75
N ALA A 213 -5.01 -4.93 9.82
CA ALA A 213 -5.67 -4.05 10.78
C ALA A 213 -7.20 -4.09 10.63
N VAL A 214 -7.71 -3.86 9.42
CA VAL A 214 -9.17 -3.81 9.18
C VAL A 214 -9.86 -5.19 9.22
N LEU A 215 -9.09 -6.26 9.25
CA LEU A 215 -9.58 -7.62 9.49
C LEU A 215 -9.56 -7.99 10.99
N GLY A 216 -9.19 -7.04 11.87
CA GLY A 216 -9.20 -7.22 13.32
C GLY A 216 -7.93 -7.82 13.89
N GLY A 217 -6.79 -7.70 13.19
CA GLY A 217 -5.50 -8.14 13.70
C GLY A 217 -5.00 -7.28 14.87
N SER A 218 -4.29 -7.89 15.82
CA SER A 218 -3.54 -7.14 16.83
C SER A 218 -2.34 -6.40 16.20
N ASN A 219 -1.77 -5.43 16.91
CA ASN A 219 -0.57 -4.71 16.43
C ASN A 219 0.59 -5.68 16.11
N GLU A 220 0.77 -6.74 16.89
CA GLU A 220 1.77 -7.80 16.63
C GLU A 220 1.43 -8.64 15.39
N GLN A 221 0.15 -8.88 15.11
CA GLN A 221 -0.26 -9.55 13.87
C GLN A 221 -0.07 -8.63 12.65
N ILE A 222 -0.25 -7.31 12.81
CA ILE A 222 0.03 -6.32 11.77
C ILE A 222 1.53 -6.33 11.45
N GLU A 223 2.41 -6.28 12.46
CA GLU A 223 3.86 -6.44 12.31
C GLU A 223 4.21 -7.74 11.56
N ASN A 224 3.61 -8.86 11.97
CA ASN A 224 3.84 -10.15 11.33
C ASN A 224 3.41 -10.14 9.84
N ALA A 225 2.32 -9.44 9.51
CA ALA A 225 1.89 -9.27 8.13
C ALA A 225 2.89 -8.46 7.29
N VAL A 226 3.48 -7.41 7.87
CA VAL A 226 4.55 -6.60 7.27
C VAL A 226 5.76 -7.49 6.96
N GLU A 227 6.22 -8.26 7.95
CA GLU A 227 7.38 -9.13 7.82
C GLU A 227 7.18 -10.19 6.71
N ILE A 228 6.05 -10.90 6.73
CA ILE A 228 5.72 -11.91 5.70
C ILE A 228 5.66 -11.27 4.30
N ALA A 229 5.13 -10.05 4.20
CA ALA A 229 5.02 -9.34 2.94
C ALA A 229 6.37 -8.82 2.44
N LEU A 230 7.24 -8.34 3.33
CA LEU A 230 8.51 -7.71 2.98
C LEU A 230 9.58 -8.74 2.60
N ALA A 231 9.72 -9.81 3.39
CA ALA A 231 10.80 -10.80 3.28
C ALA A 231 11.05 -11.31 1.84
N PRO A 232 10.05 -11.73 1.04
CA PRO A 232 10.29 -12.25 -0.31
C PRO A 232 10.64 -11.18 -1.36
N ASN A 233 10.76 -9.90 -0.97
CA ASN A 233 11.08 -8.79 -1.88
C ASN A 233 12.42 -8.11 -1.61
N LEU A 234 13.16 -8.54 -0.59
CA LEU A 234 14.44 -7.92 -0.19
C LEU A 234 15.50 -7.98 -1.30
N ASP A 235 15.55 -9.07 -2.07
CA ASP A 235 16.56 -9.29 -3.11
C ASP A 235 16.06 -8.94 -4.53
N ILE A 236 14.94 -8.23 -4.66
CA ILE A 236 14.40 -7.87 -5.98
C ILE A 236 15.14 -6.65 -6.54
N THR A 237 15.70 -6.79 -7.74
CA THR A 237 16.35 -5.67 -8.46
C THR A 237 15.34 -4.82 -9.25
N CYS A 238 15.64 -3.52 -9.38
CA CYS A 238 14.87 -2.60 -10.22
C CYS A 238 15.54 -2.44 -11.59
N ASP A 239 15.26 -3.37 -12.49
CA ASP A 239 15.76 -3.35 -13.88
C ASP A 239 14.59 -3.43 -14.87
N PRO A 240 13.88 -2.31 -15.14
CA PRO A 240 12.79 -2.28 -16.10
C PRO A 240 13.31 -2.38 -17.53
N VAL A 241 12.61 -3.16 -18.37
CA VAL A 241 12.97 -3.31 -19.78
C VAL A 241 12.96 -1.94 -20.47
N GLU A 242 14.02 -1.65 -21.21
CA GLU A 242 14.25 -0.36 -21.91
C GLU A 242 14.17 0.88 -20.99
N GLY A 243 14.29 0.72 -19.67
CA GLY A 243 14.12 1.83 -18.71
C GLY A 243 12.66 2.26 -18.50
N PHE A 244 11.68 1.62 -19.16
CA PHE A 244 10.27 1.98 -19.03
C PHE A 244 9.62 1.19 -17.91
N ALA A 245 9.01 1.90 -16.97
CA ALA A 245 8.32 1.29 -15.83
C ALA A 245 6.95 0.68 -16.20
N GLN A 246 6.98 -0.25 -17.16
CA GLN A 246 5.91 -1.05 -17.74
C GLN A 246 6.16 -2.53 -17.45
N HIS A 247 7.25 -3.10 -17.97
CA HIS A 247 7.62 -4.50 -17.75
C HIS A 247 8.94 -4.58 -16.97
N PRO A 248 9.04 -5.37 -15.87
CA PRO A 248 8.00 -6.20 -15.23
C PRO A 248 7.13 -5.44 -14.22
N CYS A 249 7.15 -4.11 -14.20
CA CYS A 249 6.50 -3.29 -13.16
C CYS A 249 4.98 -3.53 -13.02
N ILE A 250 4.25 -3.71 -14.13
CA ILE A 250 2.80 -3.99 -14.14
C ILE A 250 2.50 -5.34 -13.48
N GLU A 251 3.24 -6.38 -13.87
CA GLU A 251 3.11 -7.73 -13.33
C GLU A 251 3.49 -7.76 -11.84
N ARG A 252 4.58 -7.07 -11.45
CA ARG A 252 5.01 -6.98 -10.06
C ARG A 252 3.88 -6.42 -9.18
N ASN A 253 3.27 -5.29 -9.54
CA ASN A 253 2.16 -4.74 -8.77
C ASN A 253 0.96 -5.71 -8.62
N SER A 254 0.64 -6.45 -9.69
CA SER A 254 -0.44 -7.44 -9.67
C SER A 254 -0.14 -8.59 -8.71
N MET A 255 1.04 -9.20 -8.84
CA MET A 255 1.50 -10.25 -7.94
C MET A 255 1.60 -9.75 -6.49
N GLY A 256 2.02 -8.51 -6.32
CA GLY A 256 2.16 -7.83 -5.05
C GLY A 256 0.88 -7.72 -4.25
N ALA A 257 -0.18 -7.24 -4.90
CA ALA A 257 -1.48 -7.14 -4.26
C ALA A 257 -1.97 -8.50 -3.75
N ILE A 258 -1.75 -9.58 -4.51
CA ILE A 258 -2.10 -10.95 -4.07
C ILE A 258 -1.22 -11.41 -2.90
N LYS A 259 0.09 -11.15 -2.97
CA LYS A 259 1.03 -11.48 -1.89
C LYS A 259 0.67 -10.75 -0.60
N ALA A 260 0.32 -9.47 -0.67
CA ALA A 260 -0.10 -8.68 0.48
C ALA A 260 -1.37 -9.23 1.14
N ILE A 261 -2.38 -9.60 0.33
CA ILE A 261 -3.60 -10.26 0.84
C ILE A 261 -3.26 -11.57 1.56
N ASN A 262 -2.40 -12.39 0.95
CA ASN A 262 -1.99 -13.66 1.56
C ASN A 262 -1.18 -13.44 2.85
N ALA A 263 -0.27 -12.47 2.88
CA ALA A 263 0.53 -12.14 4.05
C ALA A 263 -0.36 -11.74 5.25
N ALA A 264 -1.32 -10.83 5.03
CA ALA A 264 -2.30 -10.46 6.05
C ALA A 264 -3.08 -11.68 6.56
N ARG A 265 -3.56 -12.54 5.66
CA ARG A 265 -4.30 -13.76 6.03
C ARG A 265 -3.44 -14.79 6.77
N MET A 266 -2.15 -14.90 6.44
CA MET A 266 -1.22 -15.78 7.14
C MET A 266 -0.95 -15.27 8.55
N ALA A 267 -0.72 -13.96 8.71
CA ALA A 267 -0.48 -13.34 10.01
C ALA A 267 -1.67 -13.49 10.96
N LEU A 268 -2.89 -13.26 10.49
CA LEU A 268 -4.11 -13.40 11.30
C LEU A 268 -4.40 -14.84 11.76
N ARG A 269 -3.85 -15.84 11.06
CA ARG A 269 -3.96 -17.26 11.44
C ARG A 269 -2.87 -17.70 12.41
N ARG A 270 -1.83 -16.89 12.62
CA ARG A 270 -0.81 -17.16 13.64
C ARG A 270 -1.37 -16.77 15.01
N SER A 271 -1.14 -17.64 16.00
CA SER A 271 -1.32 -17.26 17.40
C SER A 271 -0.35 -16.12 17.71
N ALA A 272 -0.80 -15.09 18.43
CA ALA A 272 -0.01 -13.91 18.80
C ALA A 272 1.31 -14.24 19.56
N THR A 273 1.48 -15.50 19.98
CA THR A 273 2.63 -16.02 20.71
C THR A 273 3.80 -16.53 19.84
N SER A 274 3.67 -16.61 18.51
CA SER A 274 4.77 -17.09 17.66
C SER A 274 5.87 -16.02 17.50
N LYS A 275 6.86 -16.04 18.41
CA LYS A 275 8.08 -15.22 18.37
C LYS A 275 9.07 -15.70 17.30
N ILE A 276 8.70 -15.59 16.02
CA ILE A 276 9.73 -15.50 14.98
C ILE A 276 9.86 -14.01 14.70
N ARG A 277 10.82 -13.36 15.36
CA ARG A 277 11.24 -12.00 14.99
C ARG A 277 12.40 -12.17 14.02
N HIS A 278 12.20 -11.92 12.73
CA HIS A 278 13.35 -11.66 11.87
C HIS A 278 13.74 -10.18 12.05
N GLN A 279 15.00 -9.93 12.42
CA GLN A 279 15.59 -8.59 12.59
C GLN A 279 15.35 -7.66 11.38
N ASN A 280 15.05 -8.23 10.22
CA ASN A 280 15.01 -7.55 8.92
C ASN A 280 13.88 -6.52 8.76
N TRP A 281 12.80 -6.57 9.55
CA TRP A 281 11.76 -5.54 9.46
C TRP A 281 12.14 -4.25 10.18
N ILE A 282 12.98 -4.35 11.23
CA ILE A 282 13.35 -3.22 12.11
C ILE A 282 13.98 -2.07 11.31
N SER A 283 14.61 -2.38 10.18
CA SER A 283 15.27 -1.44 9.24
C SER A 283 14.79 -1.59 7.78
N CYS A 284 13.60 -2.16 7.54
CA CYS A 284 13.08 -2.50 6.21
C CYS A 284 14.10 -3.16 5.24
N GLY A 285 15.00 -4.00 5.77
CA GLY A 285 15.96 -4.76 4.97
C GLY A 285 17.36 -4.16 4.84
N VAL A 286 17.68 -3.06 5.52
CA VAL A 286 19.06 -2.58 5.60
C VAL A 286 19.80 -3.44 6.63
N GLY A 287 20.73 -4.27 6.16
CA GLY A 287 21.67 -4.94 7.04
C GLY A 287 22.44 -3.91 7.85
N THR A 288 22.46 -4.08 9.17
CA THR A 288 23.45 -3.40 10.02
C THR A 288 24.79 -4.09 9.79
N ASP A 289 25.49 -3.71 8.73
CA ASP A 289 26.92 -4.01 8.58
C ASP A 289 27.76 -2.98 9.36
#